data_AF-A0A139KIF7-F1
#
_entry.id   AF-A0A139KIF7-F1
#
_cell.length_a   1.000
_cell.length_b   1.000
_cell.length_c   1.000
_cell.angle_alpha   90.00
_cell.angle_beta   90.00
_cell.angle_gamma   90.00
#
_symmetry.space_group_name_H-M   'P 1'
#
loop_
_entity.id
_entity.type
_entity.pdbx_description
1 polymer ?
#
loop_
_entity_poly.entity_id
_entity_poly.type
_entity_poly.pdbx_seq_one_letter_code
_entity_poly.pdbx_strand_id
1 'polypeptide(L)'
;MNAFARLLLCTALSGLALGAQARTFEVSDFAELDDAVIEAEDGDEIVIKKGVYELEAPLEIFSRVTVRGEQGAVIDAGGRGSGFIVRVPKVRIENLTVRNYGGDLYARDAGVMVGDGADGTELVNLTLQGPGFGVRADRMNALVVEGCTIEGDAARHVLDRGDGIFLSYVKNARLNHNSLRNVRDGYYLENVDAAKSDFNYFTGAQYGIHYMYTRDCTATGNRAVGVRGGYALMSSDRVTLTKSYSSRNIEFGILLNVADGCLVEENTVEGVHNSKGRAALDNEGKGIFIYGPGKSRVTRNWIAESDIGIGVALGGEGNVLWDNAFVDNQIQVRYVGETPLEWSFEGRGNYWSTNLGWDVDHDGISDRAYQPNDSLDRIFWIYPEARFLMDSPVTALLRWLASQFEIDRGKGVTDSHPLVRPPVGPDVHEIKTDNAKNKEPAK
;
A
#
# COMPACT_ATOMS: atom_id res chain seq x y z
N MET A 1 -17.38 11.75 70.22
CA MET A 1 -17.57 11.55 68.76
C MET A 1 -16.73 10.36 68.35
N ASN A 2 -17.36 9.18 68.31
CA ASN A 2 -16.69 7.89 68.40
C ASN A 2 -16.04 7.46 67.09
N ALA A 3 -14.82 6.93 67.20
CA ALA A 3 -14.09 6.23 66.14
C ALA A 3 -14.90 5.07 65.51
N PHE A 4 -15.92 4.57 66.22
CA PHE A 4 -16.90 3.61 65.70
C PHE A 4 -17.72 4.11 64.52
N ALA A 5 -18.00 5.42 64.41
CA ALA A 5 -18.77 5.98 63.30
C ALA A 5 -17.94 6.10 62.00
N ARG A 6 -16.60 6.16 62.10
CA ARG A 6 -15.70 6.18 60.94
C ARG A 6 -15.42 4.79 60.36
N LEU A 7 -15.46 3.74 61.20
CA LEU A 7 -15.25 2.37 60.74
C LEU A 7 -16.45 1.84 59.93
N LEU A 8 -17.67 2.26 60.28
CA LEU A 8 -18.90 1.93 59.53
C LEU A 8 -19.01 2.64 58.17
N LEU A 9 -18.35 3.78 57.99
CA LEU A 9 -18.36 4.51 56.71
C LEU A 9 -17.36 3.90 55.70
N CYS A 10 -16.24 3.32 56.18
CA CYS A 10 -15.28 2.63 55.30
C CYS A 10 -15.74 1.22 54.89
N THR A 11 -16.51 0.51 55.71
CA THR A 11 -17.12 -0.78 55.33
C THR A 11 -18.36 -0.61 54.46
N ALA A 12 -19.04 0.53 54.48
CA ALA A 12 -20.13 0.84 53.55
C ALA A 12 -19.63 1.23 52.14
N LEU A 13 -18.41 1.76 52.00
CA LEU A 13 -17.81 2.08 50.70
C LEU A 13 -17.07 0.91 50.03
N SER A 14 -16.81 -0.17 50.76
CA SER A 14 -16.23 -1.41 50.19
C SER A 14 -17.29 -2.43 49.76
N GLY A 15 -18.57 -2.19 50.06
CA GLY A 15 -19.70 -3.04 49.68
C GLY A 15 -20.38 -2.70 48.35
N LEU A 16 -19.91 -1.69 47.63
CA LEU A 16 -20.47 -1.25 46.34
C LEU A 16 -19.50 -1.42 45.15
N ALA A 17 -18.39 -2.13 45.35
CA ALA A 17 -17.72 -2.79 44.24
C ALA A 17 -18.50 -4.07 43.88
N LEU A 18 -19.75 -3.90 43.45
CA LEU A 18 -20.36 -4.88 42.54
C LEU A 18 -19.39 -4.96 41.38
N GLY A 19 -18.64 -6.06 41.30
CA GLY A 19 -17.77 -6.30 40.17
C GLY A 19 -18.64 -6.18 38.94
N ALA A 20 -18.35 -5.20 38.07
CA ALA A 20 -18.86 -5.18 36.72
C ALA A 20 -18.35 -6.45 36.06
N GLN A 21 -19.14 -7.53 36.16
CA GLN A 21 -18.88 -8.74 35.41
C GLN A 21 -19.32 -8.41 34.00
N ALA A 22 -18.36 -8.40 33.08
CA ALA A 22 -18.65 -8.35 31.65
C ALA A 22 -19.68 -9.45 31.33
N ARG A 23 -20.85 -9.04 30.85
CA ARG A 23 -21.90 -9.95 30.40
C ARG A 23 -21.51 -10.49 29.03
N THR A 24 -21.80 -11.77 28.80
CA THR A 24 -21.73 -12.37 27.47
C THR A 24 -23.14 -12.53 26.94
N PHE A 25 -23.43 -11.91 25.80
CA PHE A 25 -24.64 -12.13 25.02
C PHE A 25 -24.34 -13.20 23.98
N GLU A 26 -25.02 -14.35 24.06
CA GLU A 26 -24.99 -15.34 22.98
C GLU A 26 -26.21 -15.11 22.09
N VAL A 27 -25.99 -14.78 20.82
CA VAL A 27 -27.08 -14.42 19.89
C VAL A 27 -27.13 -15.39 18.73
N SER A 28 -28.33 -15.88 18.42
CA SER A 28 -28.60 -16.94 17.44
C SER A 28 -29.47 -16.50 16.27
N ASP A 29 -30.09 -15.31 16.36
CA ASP A 29 -30.81 -14.65 15.29
C ASP A 29 -30.64 -13.11 15.32
N PHE A 30 -31.22 -12.43 14.33
CA PHE A 30 -31.11 -10.98 14.20
C PHE A 30 -31.76 -10.21 15.35
N ALA A 31 -32.90 -10.67 15.87
CA ALA A 31 -33.59 -9.97 16.95
C ALA A 31 -32.74 -9.98 18.23
N GLU A 32 -32.17 -11.14 18.57
CA GLU A 32 -31.25 -11.26 19.70
C GLU A 32 -29.97 -10.41 19.51
N LEU A 33 -29.47 -10.32 18.28
CA LEU A 33 -28.30 -9.47 17.96
C LEU A 33 -28.61 -7.98 18.11
N ASP A 34 -29.75 -7.53 17.60
CA ASP A 34 -30.18 -6.13 17.71
C ASP A 34 -30.38 -5.74 19.18
N ASP A 35 -31.09 -6.58 19.95
CA ASP A 35 -31.27 -6.40 21.39
C ASP A 35 -29.93 -6.38 22.13
N ALA A 36 -29.00 -7.30 21.81
CA ALA A 36 -27.68 -7.34 22.45
C ALA A 36 -26.84 -6.10 22.17
N VAL A 37 -26.88 -5.55 20.94
CA VAL A 37 -26.16 -4.31 20.59
C VAL A 37 -26.72 -3.11 21.36
N ILE A 38 -28.03 -3.07 21.60
CA ILE A 38 -28.71 -2.01 22.36
C ILE A 38 -28.46 -2.13 23.87
N GLU A 39 -28.51 -3.35 24.41
CA GLU A 39 -28.41 -3.61 25.85
C GLU A 39 -26.98 -3.66 26.38
N ALA A 40 -25.98 -3.95 25.53
CA ALA A 40 -24.62 -4.18 25.99
C ALA A 40 -24.01 -2.93 26.65
N GLU A 41 -23.29 -3.15 27.74
CA GLU A 41 -22.55 -2.13 28.47
C GLU A 41 -21.03 -2.21 28.17
N ASP A 42 -20.30 -1.20 28.61
CA ASP A 42 -18.85 -1.16 28.47
C ASP A 42 -18.17 -2.37 29.13
N GLY A 43 -17.46 -3.16 28.32
CA GLY A 43 -16.74 -4.36 28.73
C GLY A 43 -17.43 -5.66 28.33
N ASP A 44 -18.68 -5.62 27.85
CA ASP A 44 -19.43 -6.80 27.47
C ASP A 44 -18.93 -7.45 26.17
N GLU A 45 -19.35 -8.71 25.98
CA GLU A 45 -19.06 -9.49 24.79
C GLU A 45 -20.36 -9.95 24.11
N ILE A 46 -20.43 -9.78 22.79
CA ILE A 46 -21.52 -10.28 21.95
C ILE A 46 -20.96 -11.41 21.08
N VAL A 47 -21.41 -12.64 21.34
CA VAL A 47 -21.01 -13.85 20.62
C VAL A 47 -22.09 -14.21 19.61
N ILE A 48 -21.78 -14.02 18.33
CA ILE A 48 -22.68 -14.32 17.22
C ILE A 48 -22.50 -15.78 16.83
N LYS A 49 -23.53 -16.59 17.08
CA LYS A 49 -23.53 -18.01 16.71
C LYS A 49 -23.50 -18.17 15.19
N LYS A 50 -23.16 -19.37 14.74
CA LYS A 50 -23.18 -19.70 13.32
C LYS A 50 -24.56 -19.45 12.72
N GLY A 51 -24.64 -18.62 11.69
CA GLY A 51 -25.90 -18.25 11.05
C GLY A 51 -25.72 -17.09 10.07
N VAL A 52 -26.79 -16.79 9.34
CA VAL A 52 -26.88 -15.58 8.50
C VAL A 52 -27.87 -14.63 9.17
N TYR A 53 -27.42 -13.42 9.46
CA TYR A 53 -28.16 -12.37 10.14
C TYR A 53 -28.42 -11.27 9.12
N GLU A 54 -29.63 -11.24 8.58
CA GLU A 54 -30.05 -10.25 7.59
C GLU A 54 -30.39 -8.94 8.30
N LEU A 55 -29.69 -7.86 7.94
CA LEU A 55 -29.84 -6.57 8.59
C LEU A 55 -31.04 -5.79 8.05
N GLU A 56 -31.86 -5.28 8.97
CA GLU A 56 -32.86 -4.27 8.66
C GLU A 56 -32.28 -2.85 8.56
N ALA A 57 -31.19 -2.61 9.30
CA ALA A 57 -30.42 -1.37 9.35
C ALA A 57 -28.96 -1.68 9.76
N PRO A 58 -27.99 -0.76 9.55
CA PRO A 58 -26.62 -0.95 10.03
C PRO A 58 -26.56 -1.19 11.55
N LEU A 59 -25.67 -2.07 11.99
CA LEU A 59 -25.42 -2.31 13.42
C LEU A 59 -24.58 -1.16 14.00
N GLU A 60 -25.22 -0.23 14.70
CA GLU A 60 -24.53 0.88 15.37
C GLU A 60 -24.02 0.48 16.76
N ILE A 61 -22.70 0.49 16.96
CA ILE A 61 -22.07 0.12 18.24
C ILE A 61 -21.81 1.36 19.08
N PHE A 62 -22.56 1.48 20.19
CA PHE A 62 -22.50 2.61 21.13
C PHE A 62 -21.83 2.29 22.48
N SER A 63 -21.43 1.04 22.71
CA SER A 63 -20.75 0.61 23.93
C SER A 63 -19.38 -0.01 23.60
N ARG A 64 -18.42 0.09 24.53
CA ARG A 64 -17.10 -0.53 24.40
C ARG A 64 -17.21 -2.04 24.55
N VAL A 65 -17.49 -2.74 23.46
CA VAL A 65 -17.76 -4.19 23.46
C VAL A 65 -16.79 -4.97 22.57
N THR A 66 -16.74 -6.28 22.80
CA THR A 66 -16.18 -7.24 21.83
C THR A 66 -17.32 -7.94 21.11
N VAL A 67 -17.37 -7.83 19.78
CA VAL A 67 -18.29 -8.58 18.91
C VAL A 67 -17.50 -9.71 18.25
N ARG A 68 -17.81 -10.96 18.58
CA ARG A 68 -17.09 -12.14 18.08
C ARG A 68 -18.04 -13.08 17.34
N GLY A 69 -17.71 -13.44 16.11
CA GLY A 69 -18.38 -14.51 15.39
C GLY A 69 -17.83 -15.90 15.74
N GLU A 70 -18.72 -16.88 15.83
CA GLU A 70 -18.36 -18.28 15.65
C GLU A 70 -18.11 -18.59 14.17
N GLN A 71 -17.42 -19.70 13.88
CA GLN A 71 -17.14 -20.12 12.51
C GLN A 71 -18.44 -20.25 11.69
N GLY A 72 -18.59 -19.39 10.68
CA GLY A 72 -19.76 -19.34 9.82
C GLY A 72 -20.83 -18.32 10.25
N ALA A 73 -20.53 -17.43 11.20
CA ALA A 73 -21.35 -16.25 11.46
C ALA A 73 -21.22 -15.22 10.31
N VAL A 74 -22.36 -14.83 9.75
CA VAL A 74 -22.45 -13.93 8.60
C VAL A 74 -23.45 -12.81 8.90
N ILE A 75 -22.98 -11.57 8.80
CA ILE A 75 -23.81 -10.37 8.78
C ILE A 75 -24.08 -10.01 7.31
N ASP A 76 -25.35 -9.98 6.91
CA ASP A 76 -25.78 -9.67 5.54
C ASP A 76 -26.49 -8.31 5.53
N ALA A 77 -25.85 -7.29 4.95
CA ALA A 77 -26.37 -5.93 4.93
C ALA A 77 -27.42 -5.69 3.81
N GLY A 78 -27.82 -6.71 3.07
CA GLY A 78 -28.98 -6.64 2.15
C GLY A 78 -28.82 -5.69 0.96
N GLY A 79 -27.59 -5.32 0.62
CA GLY A 79 -27.22 -4.43 -0.49
C GLY A 79 -27.33 -2.93 -0.18
N ARG A 80 -27.49 -2.55 1.10
CA ARG A 80 -27.74 -1.15 1.51
C ARG A 80 -26.94 -0.77 2.75
N GLY A 81 -26.47 0.48 2.79
CA GLY A 81 -25.81 1.02 3.98
C GLY A 81 -24.54 0.26 4.36
N SER A 82 -24.09 0.46 5.59
CA SER A 82 -22.95 -0.26 6.16
C SER A 82 -23.39 -1.51 6.93
N GLY A 83 -22.48 -2.47 7.10
CA GLY A 83 -22.71 -3.60 8.00
C GLY A 83 -22.63 -3.17 9.47
N PHE A 84 -21.47 -2.67 9.88
CA PHE A 84 -21.25 -2.09 11.21
C PHE A 84 -20.95 -0.59 11.13
N ILE A 85 -21.39 0.14 12.15
CA ILE A 85 -20.99 1.53 12.40
C ILE A 85 -20.50 1.66 13.85
N VAL A 86 -19.20 1.84 14.04
CA VAL A 86 -18.58 1.99 15.37
C VAL A 86 -18.58 3.46 15.77
N ARG A 87 -19.18 3.77 16.91
CA ARG A 87 -19.35 5.15 17.41
C ARG A 87 -18.52 5.49 18.64
N VAL A 88 -17.95 4.49 19.29
CA VAL A 88 -17.24 4.66 20.56
C VAL A 88 -15.85 4.00 20.54
N PRO A 89 -14.92 4.45 21.41
CA PRO A 89 -13.58 3.88 21.48
C PRO A 89 -13.53 2.41 21.91
N LYS A 90 -12.42 1.75 21.58
CA LYS A 90 -12.00 0.44 22.12
C LYS A 90 -13.00 -0.70 21.86
N VAL A 91 -13.70 -0.63 20.74
CA VAL A 91 -14.54 -1.72 20.22
C VAL A 91 -13.65 -2.72 19.49
N ARG A 92 -13.95 -4.01 19.66
CA ARG A 92 -13.30 -5.08 18.92
C ARG A 92 -14.35 -5.87 18.13
N ILE A 93 -14.13 -6.08 16.83
CA ILE A 93 -14.98 -6.92 15.99
C ILE A 93 -14.11 -8.00 15.36
N GLU A 94 -14.46 -9.28 15.56
CA GLU A 94 -13.61 -10.37 15.11
C GLU A 94 -14.32 -11.64 14.63
N ASN A 95 -13.62 -12.39 13.77
CA ASN A 95 -13.94 -13.77 13.36
C ASN A 95 -15.32 -13.95 12.71
N LEU A 96 -15.78 -12.98 11.92
CA LEU A 96 -17.08 -13.03 11.23
C LEU A 96 -16.99 -12.56 9.78
N THR A 97 -18.03 -12.86 9.01
CA THR A 97 -18.20 -12.31 7.66
C THR A 97 -19.19 -11.16 7.68
N VAL A 98 -18.87 -10.07 6.99
CA VAL A 98 -19.82 -9.00 6.64
C VAL A 98 -19.91 -8.94 5.13
N ARG A 99 -21.10 -9.17 4.59
CA ARG A 99 -21.30 -9.20 3.15
C ARG A 99 -22.46 -8.34 2.71
N ASN A 100 -22.48 -8.06 1.42
CA ASN A 100 -23.59 -7.42 0.74
C ASN A 100 -23.91 -6.05 1.37
N TYR A 101 -22.91 -5.31 1.83
CA TYR A 101 -23.09 -3.91 2.21
C TYR A 101 -23.29 -3.05 0.96
N GLY A 102 -23.83 -1.85 1.14
CA GLY A 102 -24.13 -0.92 0.06
C GLY A 102 -22.89 -0.44 -0.70
N GLY A 103 -23.13 0.26 -1.80
CA GLY A 103 -22.09 0.76 -2.70
C GLY A 103 -22.16 2.26 -2.95
N ASP A 104 -22.89 3.02 -2.11
CA ASP A 104 -22.95 4.47 -2.20
C ASP A 104 -21.72 5.08 -1.51
N LEU A 105 -20.76 5.52 -2.33
CA LEU A 105 -19.51 6.13 -1.85
C LEU A 105 -19.72 7.52 -1.23
N TYR A 106 -20.82 8.21 -1.57
CA TYR A 106 -21.19 9.50 -0.98
C TYR A 106 -21.81 9.32 0.40
N ALA A 107 -22.70 8.33 0.55
CA ALA A 107 -23.22 7.90 1.85
C ALA A 107 -22.17 7.17 2.70
N ARG A 108 -21.07 6.76 2.05
CA ARG A 108 -19.89 6.11 2.63
C ARG A 108 -20.19 4.69 3.12
N ASP A 109 -21.00 3.95 2.37
CA ASP A 109 -21.32 2.56 2.68
C ASP A 109 -20.04 1.72 2.84
N ALA A 110 -19.97 0.95 3.93
CA ALA A 110 -18.81 0.13 4.25
C ALA A 110 -19.16 -1.20 4.92
N GLY A 111 -18.29 -2.20 4.80
CA GLY A 111 -18.38 -3.40 5.65
C GLY A 111 -18.30 -3.01 7.12
N VAL A 112 -17.31 -2.18 7.47
CA VAL A 112 -17.22 -1.54 8.78
C VAL A 112 -16.88 -0.06 8.62
N MET A 113 -17.77 0.80 9.12
CA MET A 113 -17.53 2.24 9.27
C MET A 113 -17.09 2.53 10.70
N VAL A 114 -15.93 3.16 10.87
CA VAL A 114 -15.40 3.60 12.17
C VAL A 114 -15.49 5.12 12.23
N GLY A 115 -16.38 5.62 13.08
CA GLY A 115 -16.67 7.03 13.19
C GLY A 115 -15.63 7.83 13.98
N ASP A 116 -15.82 9.14 13.98
CA ASP A 116 -14.99 10.11 14.68
C ASP A 116 -14.79 9.74 16.15
N GLY A 117 -13.54 9.76 16.60
CA GLY A 117 -13.20 9.51 18.00
C GLY A 117 -13.39 8.08 18.48
N ALA A 118 -13.72 7.11 17.61
CA ALA A 118 -13.76 5.67 17.93
C ALA A 118 -12.34 5.08 18.04
N ASP A 119 -11.52 5.69 18.90
CA ASP A 119 -10.09 5.41 19.07
C ASP A 119 -9.84 3.98 19.57
N GLY A 120 -8.79 3.35 19.06
CA GLY A 120 -8.41 2.00 19.49
C GLY A 120 -9.40 0.91 19.03
N THR A 121 -10.17 1.16 17.97
CA THR A 121 -11.00 0.12 17.35
C THR A 121 -10.12 -0.98 16.73
N GLU A 122 -10.47 -2.23 16.96
CA GLU A 122 -9.75 -3.40 16.45
C GLU A 122 -10.67 -4.28 15.59
N LEU A 123 -10.29 -4.47 14.33
CA LEU A 123 -11.00 -5.29 13.34
C LEU A 123 -10.11 -6.48 12.97
N VAL A 124 -10.48 -7.68 13.39
CA VAL A 124 -9.56 -8.84 13.35
C VAL A 124 -10.19 -10.04 12.67
N ASN A 125 -9.52 -10.63 11.69
CA ASN A 125 -9.97 -11.83 10.98
C ASN A 125 -11.38 -11.70 10.39
N LEU A 126 -11.71 -10.53 9.84
CA LEU A 126 -12.98 -10.29 9.18
C LEU A 126 -12.92 -10.69 7.71
N THR A 127 -14.01 -11.22 7.19
CA THR A 127 -14.22 -11.35 5.74
C THR A 127 -15.25 -10.31 5.30
N LEU A 128 -14.83 -9.34 4.49
CA LEU A 128 -15.66 -8.21 4.04
C LEU A 128 -15.91 -8.32 2.54
N GLN A 129 -17.16 -8.39 2.12
CA GLN A 129 -17.54 -8.57 0.72
C GLN A 129 -18.64 -7.58 0.29
N GLY A 130 -18.32 -6.64 -0.58
CA GLY A 130 -19.31 -5.69 -1.07
C GLY A 130 -18.74 -4.57 -1.93
N PRO A 131 -19.60 -3.83 -2.65
CA PRO A 131 -19.19 -2.80 -3.60
C PRO A 131 -18.67 -1.50 -2.99
N GLY A 132 -19.05 -1.20 -1.73
CA GLY A 132 -18.59 -0.02 -0.98
C GLY A 132 -17.19 -0.20 -0.40
N PHE A 133 -16.86 0.61 0.60
CA PHE A 133 -15.57 0.48 1.29
C PHE A 133 -15.52 -0.84 2.08
N GLY A 134 -14.36 -1.50 2.15
CA GLY A 134 -14.22 -2.62 3.08
C GLY A 134 -14.26 -2.10 4.52
N VAL A 135 -13.25 -1.31 4.86
CA VAL A 135 -13.18 -0.54 6.12
C VAL A 135 -13.05 0.93 5.79
N ARG A 136 -13.81 1.77 6.46
CA ARG A 136 -13.63 3.23 6.42
C ARG A 136 -13.48 3.77 7.83
N ALA A 137 -12.45 4.59 8.07
CA ALA A 137 -12.28 5.29 9.34
C ALA A 137 -11.99 6.78 9.15
N ASP A 138 -12.69 7.62 9.90
CA ASP A 138 -12.56 9.07 9.85
C ASP A 138 -12.13 9.61 11.24
N ARG A 139 -11.17 10.55 11.28
CA ARG A 139 -10.83 11.37 12.46
C ARG A 139 -10.68 10.59 13.78
N MET A 140 -9.76 9.63 13.81
CA MET A 140 -9.55 8.74 14.95
C MET A 140 -8.08 8.31 15.13
N ASN A 141 -7.74 7.71 16.26
CA ASN A 141 -6.38 7.27 16.60
C ASN A 141 -6.28 5.77 16.96
N ALA A 142 -5.23 5.11 16.49
CA ALA A 142 -4.86 3.73 16.79
C ALA A 142 -5.86 2.66 16.28
N LEU A 143 -6.33 2.78 15.03
CA LEU A 143 -7.08 1.71 14.37
C LEU A 143 -6.20 0.49 14.17
N VAL A 144 -6.72 -0.71 14.42
CA VAL A 144 -6.07 -1.97 14.04
C VAL A 144 -6.97 -2.70 13.06
N VAL A 145 -6.44 -3.05 11.89
CA VAL A 145 -7.06 -3.97 10.94
C VAL A 145 -6.07 -5.10 10.66
N GLU A 146 -6.39 -6.30 11.13
CA GLU A 146 -5.46 -7.43 11.17
C GLU A 146 -6.08 -8.70 10.59
N GLY A 147 -5.38 -9.35 9.66
CA GLY A 147 -5.79 -10.66 9.15
C GLY A 147 -7.11 -10.66 8.37
N CYS A 148 -7.58 -9.49 7.90
CA CYS A 148 -8.85 -9.36 7.21
C CYS A 148 -8.73 -9.68 5.71
N THR A 149 -9.76 -10.29 5.16
CA THR A 149 -9.93 -10.48 3.71
C THR A 149 -11.01 -9.55 3.19
N ILE A 150 -10.68 -8.72 2.21
CA ILE A 150 -11.58 -7.70 1.65
C ILE A 150 -11.74 -7.93 0.14
N GLU A 151 -12.98 -8.07 -0.30
CA GLU A 151 -13.33 -8.27 -1.71
C GLU A 151 -14.34 -7.23 -2.17
N GLY A 152 -13.92 -6.43 -3.15
CA GLY A 152 -14.80 -5.50 -3.86
C GLY A 152 -15.54 -6.16 -5.02
N ASP A 153 -16.30 -5.35 -5.75
CA ASP A 153 -17.09 -5.78 -6.89
C ASP A 153 -16.31 -5.67 -8.21
N ALA A 154 -15.82 -6.80 -8.71
CA ALA A 154 -15.08 -6.87 -9.97
C ALA A 154 -15.90 -6.47 -11.20
N ALA A 155 -17.23 -6.56 -11.15
CA ALA A 155 -18.11 -6.19 -12.27
C ALA A 155 -18.21 -4.67 -12.45
N ARG A 156 -17.93 -3.89 -11.39
CA ARG A 156 -17.88 -2.43 -11.47
C ARG A 156 -16.60 -1.95 -12.14
N HIS A 157 -16.70 -0.81 -12.81
CA HIS A 157 -15.51 -0.07 -13.24
C HIS A 157 -14.68 0.33 -12.01
N VAL A 158 -13.35 0.31 -12.14
CA VAL A 158 -12.44 0.43 -10.99
C VAL A 158 -12.69 1.68 -10.13
N LEU A 159 -13.05 2.81 -10.76
CA LEU A 159 -13.31 4.07 -10.05
C LEU A 159 -14.66 4.10 -9.30
N ASP A 160 -15.57 3.18 -9.61
CA ASP A 160 -16.91 3.09 -9.02
C ASP A 160 -16.97 2.08 -7.85
N ARG A 161 -15.83 1.50 -7.50
CA ARG A 161 -15.65 0.60 -6.36
C ARG A 161 -15.24 1.41 -5.13
N GLY A 162 -15.58 0.91 -3.94
CA GLY A 162 -14.96 1.40 -2.73
C GLY A 162 -13.51 0.95 -2.60
N ASP A 163 -12.74 1.69 -1.82
CA ASP A 163 -11.40 1.27 -1.42
C ASP A 163 -11.49 0.14 -0.41
N GLY A 164 -10.46 -0.70 -0.38
CA GLY A 164 -10.37 -1.78 0.59
C GLY A 164 -10.34 -1.25 2.02
N ILE A 165 -9.37 -0.37 2.31
CA ILE A 165 -9.33 0.42 3.54
C ILE A 165 -9.15 1.89 3.17
N PHE A 166 -10.10 2.73 3.59
CA PHE A 166 -10.04 4.18 3.44
C PHE A 166 -9.85 4.84 4.81
N LEU A 167 -8.75 5.56 4.99
CA LEU A 167 -8.49 6.32 6.22
C LEU A 167 -8.44 7.82 5.91
N SER A 168 -9.21 8.61 6.65
CA SER A 168 -9.17 10.08 6.55
C SER A 168 -8.90 10.71 7.93
N TYR A 169 -7.82 11.47 8.05
CA TYR A 169 -7.41 12.10 9.31
C TYR A 169 -7.18 11.10 10.46
N VAL A 170 -6.55 9.96 10.16
CA VAL A 170 -6.26 8.90 11.14
C VAL A 170 -4.81 8.95 11.61
N LYS A 171 -4.57 8.61 12.88
CA LYS A 171 -3.22 8.53 13.45
C LYS A 171 -2.89 7.14 13.97
N ASN A 172 -1.62 6.73 13.88
CA ASN A 172 -1.09 5.50 14.48
C ASN A 172 -1.82 4.21 14.08
N ALA A 173 -2.40 4.15 12.88
CA ALA A 173 -3.09 2.96 12.39
C ALA A 173 -2.11 1.80 12.19
N ARG A 174 -2.58 0.57 12.38
CA ARG A 174 -1.86 -0.68 12.10
C ARG A 174 -2.68 -1.54 11.16
N LEU A 175 -2.17 -1.75 9.96
CA LEU A 175 -2.86 -2.46 8.89
C LEU A 175 -1.98 -3.64 8.48
N ASN A 176 -2.17 -4.82 9.07
CA ASN A 176 -1.25 -5.93 8.83
C ASN A 176 -1.94 -7.23 8.42
N HIS A 177 -1.23 -8.01 7.61
CA HIS A 177 -1.64 -9.33 7.15
C HIS A 177 -3.03 -9.36 6.48
N ASN A 178 -3.43 -8.25 5.86
CA ASN A 178 -4.71 -8.19 5.15
C ASN A 178 -4.55 -8.58 3.68
N SER A 179 -5.59 -9.18 3.11
CA SER A 179 -5.65 -9.57 1.70
C SER A 179 -6.81 -8.87 1.01
N LEU A 180 -6.51 -8.08 -0.02
CA LEU A 180 -7.48 -7.22 -0.69
C LEU A 180 -7.52 -7.51 -2.19
N ARG A 181 -8.73 -7.69 -2.72
CA ARG A 181 -8.94 -7.95 -4.14
C ARG A 181 -10.11 -7.19 -4.73
N ASN A 182 -9.96 -6.78 -6.00
CA ASN A 182 -11.04 -6.18 -6.80
C ASN A 182 -11.72 -4.96 -6.15
N VAL A 183 -10.95 -4.20 -5.36
CA VAL A 183 -11.35 -2.90 -4.80
C VAL A 183 -10.91 -1.77 -5.73
N ARG A 184 -11.20 -0.50 -5.39
CA ARG A 184 -10.60 0.65 -6.10
C ARG A 184 -9.13 0.79 -5.75
N ASP A 185 -8.77 1.35 -4.61
CA ASP A 185 -7.43 1.23 -4.05
C ASP A 185 -7.43 0.18 -2.94
N GLY A 186 -6.33 -0.55 -2.79
CA GLY A 186 -6.11 -1.46 -1.66
C GLY A 186 -6.25 -0.68 -0.36
N TYR A 187 -5.30 0.21 -0.12
CA TYR A 187 -5.37 1.24 0.92
C TYR A 187 -5.34 2.63 0.31
N TYR A 188 -6.29 3.49 0.70
CA TYR A 188 -6.24 4.92 0.45
C TYR A 188 -6.11 5.68 1.77
N LEU A 189 -4.95 6.29 1.98
CA LEU A 189 -4.56 6.97 3.21
C LEU A 189 -4.49 8.46 2.97
N GLU A 190 -5.49 9.20 3.47
CA GLU A 190 -5.62 10.64 3.28
C GLU A 190 -5.44 11.39 4.60
N ASN A 191 -4.46 12.29 4.65
CA ASN A 191 -4.11 13.05 5.87
C ASN A 191 -3.80 12.14 7.07
N VAL A 192 -3.08 11.04 6.83
CA VAL A 192 -2.73 10.04 7.85
C VAL A 192 -1.33 10.29 8.42
N ASP A 193 -1.19 10.13 9.75
CA ASP A 193 0.10 10.24 10.45
C ASP A 193 0.51 8.90 11.09
N ALA A 194 1.77 8.51 10.94
CA ALA A 194 2.39 7.39 11.65
C ALA A 194 1.67 6.04 11.50
N ALA A 195 1.02 5.79 10.36
CA ALA A 195 0.43 4.48 10.07
C ALA A 195 1.51 3.46 9.69
N LYS A 196 1.27 2.21 10.06
CA LYS A 196 2.09 1.05 9.70
C LYS A 196 1.26 0.08 8.87
N SER A 197 1.78 -0.29 7.71
CA SER A 197 1.14 -1.21 6.78
C SER A 197 2.08 -2.36 6.47
N ASP A 198 1.95 -3.49 7.17
CA ASP A 198 2.94 -4.56 7.10
C ASP A 198 2.35 -5.88 6.56
N PHE A 199 3.06 -6.54 5.65
CA PHE A 199 2.74 -7.89 5.14
C PHE A 199 1.35 -8.05 4.51
N ASN A 200 0.88 -7.03 3.79
CA ASN A 200 -0.43 -7.07 3.12
C ASN A 200 -0.31 -7.55 1.66
N TYR A 201 -1.41 -8.09 1.13
CA TYR A 201 -1.51 -8.56 -0.25
C TYR A 201 -2.61 -7.81 -1.02
N PHE A 202 -2.28 -7.31 -2.20
CA PHE A 202 -3.18 -6.53 -3.05
C PHE A 202 -3.20 -7.07 -4.48
N THR A 203 -4.39 -7.25 -5.06
CA THR A 203 -4.56 -7.68 -6.46
C THR A 203 -5.81 -7.10 -7.12
N GLY A 204 -5.76 -6.81 -8.42
CA GLY A 204 -6.95 -6.36 -9.17
C GLY A 204 -7.50 -4.99 -8.74
N ALA A 205 -6.66 -4.18 -8.09
CA ALA A 205 -6.92 -2.81 -7.67
C ALA A 205 -6.28 -1.79 -8.62
N GLN A 206 -6.68 -0.52 -8.53
CA GLN A 206 -5.95 0.60 -9.08
C GLN A 206 -4.58 0.71 -8.40
N TYR A 207 -4.52 1.01 -7.11
CA TYR A 207 -3.26 0.98 -6.36
C TYR A 207 -3.23 -0.06 -5.25
N GLY A 208 -2.05 -0.59 -4.93
CA GLY A 208 -1.85 -1.39 -3.72
C GLY A 208 -2.00 -0.50 -2.47
N ILE A 209 -1.12 0.50 -2.35
CA ILE A 209 -1.22 1.54 -1.32
C ILE A 209 -1.11 2.91 -1.97
N HIS A 210 -2.02 3.80 -1.61
CA HIS A 210 -2.11 5.17 -2.07
C HIS A 210 -2.02 6.12 -0.87
N TYR A 211 -0.88 6.78 -0.74
CA TYR A 211 -0.64 7.81 0.27
C TYR A 211 -0.95 9.20 -0.32
N MET A 212 -1.79 9.97 0.36
CA MET A 212 -2.11 11.36 0.04
C MET A 212 -2.02 12.24 1.29
N TYR A 213 -1.12 13.22 1.29
CA TYR A 213 -0.94 14.16 2.41
C TYR A 213 -0.54 13.48 3.72
N THR A 214 0.21 12.38 3.63
CA THR A 214 0.59 11.56 4.79
C THR A 214 1.98 11.90 5.32
N ARG A 215 2.20 11.60 6.61
CA ARG A 215 3.49 11.83 7.27
C ARG A 215 3.93 10.64 8.11
N ASP A 216 5.23 10.38 8.14
CA ASP A 216 5.89 9.44 9.07
C ASP A 216 5.31 8.01 9.02
N CYS A 217 4.74 7.61 7.87
CA CYS A 217 4.15 6.28 7.69
C CYS A 217 5.20 5.26 7.23
N THR A 218 4.99 3.99 7.58
CA THR A 218 5.85 2.88 7.15
C THR A 218 5.04 1.80 6.44
N ALA A 219 5.62 1.23 5.38
CA ALA A 219 5.09 0.05 4.70
C ALA A 219 6.20 -0.98 4.51
N THR A 220 6.05 -2.16 5.09
CA THR A 220 7.08 -3.22 5.04
C THR A 220 6.50 -4.54 4.54
N GLY A 221 7.21 -5.24 3.66
CA GLY A 221 6.85 -6.62 3.32
C GLY A 221 5.54 -6.78 2.55
N ASN A 222 5.02 -5.70 1.95
CA ASN A 222 3.75 -5.74 1.24
C ASN A 222 3.92 -6.33 -0.16
N ARG A 223 2.83 -6.83 -0.75
CA ARG A 223 2.81 -7.41 -2.09
C ARG A 223 1.66 -6.88 -2.93
N ALA A 224 1.99 -6.08 -3.94
CA ALA A 224 1.04 -5.53 -4.91
C ALA A 224 1.24 -6.20 -6.28
N VAL A 225 0.26 -6.98 -6.72
CA VAL A 225 0.40 -7.85 -7.90
C VAL A 225 -0.77 -7.69 -8.85
N GLY A 226 -0.48 -7.44 -10.13
CA GLY A 226 -1.55 -7.28 -11.12
C GLY A 226 -2.47 -6.10 -10.81
N VAL A 227 -1.92 -5.04 -10.23
CA VAL A 227 -2.62 -3.78 -9.98
C VAL A 227 -2.27 -2.75 -11.05
N ARG A 228 -3.01 -1.64 -11.17
CA ARG A 228 -2.64 -0.59 -12.13
C ARG A 228 -1.31 0.06 -11.73
N GLY A 229 -1.13 0.40 -10.46
CA GLY A 229 0.13 0.88 -9.90
C GLY A 229 0.40 0.26 -8.53
N GLY A 230 1.66 -0.08 -8.21
CA GLY A 230 1.97 -0.79 -6.97
C GLY A 230 1.79 0.08 -5.72
N TYR A 231 2.75 0.97 -5.48
CA TYR A 231 2.78 1.85 -4.30
C TYR A 231 2.89 3.31 -4.75
N ALA A 232 1.91 4.14 -4.38
CA ALA A 232 1.86 5.55 -4.73
C ALA A 232 2.10 6.42 -3.50
N LEU A 233 3.28 7.01 -3.41
CA LEU A 233 3.65 7.99 -2.38
C LEU A 233 3.40 9.38 -2.97
N MET A 234 2.24 9.97 -2.67
CA MET A 234 1.80 11.23 -3.27
C MET A 234 1.63 12.35 -2.22
N SER A 235 2.21 13.52 -2.50
CA SER A 235 2.14 14.69 -1.60
C SER A 235 2.45 14.35 -0.14
N SER A 236 3.45 13.50 0.09
CA SER A 236 3.70 12.87 1.39
C SER A 236 5.14 13.09 1.86
N ASP A 237 5.34 12.98 3.17
CA ASP A 237 6.58 13.40 3.84
C ASP A 237 7.06 12.32 4.82
N ARG A 238 8.34 11.93 4.75
CA ARG A 238 8.95 10.87 5.58
C ARG A 238 8.21 9.52 5.55
N VAL A 239 7.68 9.13 4.39
CA VAL A 239 7.16 7.76 4.20
C VAL A 239 8.32 6.80 3.94
N THR A 240 8.34 5.67 4.64
CA THR A 240 9.34 4.61 4.47
C THR A 240 8.68 3.37 3.87
N LEU A 241 9.04 3.03 2.63
CA LEU A 241 8.61 1.84 1.92
C LEU A 241 9.78 0.87 1.82
N THR A 242 9.68 -0.27 2.50
CA THR A 242 10.76 -1.26 2.52
C THR A 242 10.31 -2.69 2.26
N LYS A 243 11.22 -3.51 1.70
CA LYS A 243 11.03 -4.96 1.55
C LYS A 243 9.73 -5.36 0.86
N SER A 244 9.19 -4.48 0.02
CA SER A 244 7.88 -4.67 -0.61
C SER A 244 8.06 -5.13 -2.05
N TYR A 245 7.15 -6.01 -2.49
CA TYR A 245 7.15 -6.62 -3.80
C TYR A 245 6.04 -6.00 -4.67
N SER A 246 6.37 -5.64 -5.91
CA SER A 246 5.47 -5.03 -6.88
C SER A 246 5.64 -5.76 -8.22
N SER A 247 4.61 -6.45 -8.73
CA SER A 247 4.82 -7.29 -9.92
C SER A 247 3.64 -7.37 -10.86
N ARG A 248 3.93 -7.44 -12.16
CA ARG A 248 2.93 -7.51 -13.25
C ARG A 248 1.94 -6.34 -13.20
N ASN A 249 2.45 -5.17 -12.83
CA ASN A 249 1.66 -3.94 -12.77
C ASN A 249 1.65 -3.22 -14.11
N ILE A 250 0.70 -2.30 -14.29
CA ILE A 250 0.47 -1.68 -15.60
C ILE A 250 1.27 -0.38 -15.75
N GLU A 251 1.04 0.59 -14.87
CA GLU A 251 1.53 1.96 -15.01
C GLU A 251 2.84 2.17 -14.25
N PHE A 252 2.92 1.71 -13.00
CA PHE A 252 4.14 1.82 -12.21
C PHE A 252 4.28 0.76 -11.12
N GLY A 253 5.52 0.45 -10.74
CA GLY A 253 5.83 -0.34 -9.56
C GLY A 253 5.79 0.48 -8.27
N ILE A 254 6.54 1.59 -8.26
CA ILE A 254 6.61 2.56 -7.16
C ILE A 254 6.54 3.96 -7.76
N LEU A 255 5.65 4.81 -7.25
CA LEU A 255 5.52 6.22 -7.61
C LEU A 255 5.91 7.10 -6.43
N LEU A 256 6.84 8.02 -6.67
CA LEU A 256 7.17 9.16 -5.81
C LEU A 256 6.65 10.42 -6.49
N ASN A 257 5.51 10.93 -6.04
CA ASN A 257 4.89 12.13 -6.61
C ASN A 257 4.79 13.25 -5.58
N VAL A 258 5.60 14.30 -5.71
CA VAL A 258 5.68 15.34 -4.67
C VAL A 258 5.98 14.70 -3.29
N ALA A 259 7.08 13.95 -3.21
CA ALA A 259 7.43 13.14 -2.04
C ALA A 259 8.76 13.62 -1.45
N ASP A 260 8.74 14.04 -0.18
CA ASP A 260 9.90 14.62 0.51
C ASP A 260 10.31 13.77 1.72
N GLY A 261 11.62 13.68 1.98
CA GLY A 261 12.17 12.91 3.09
C GLY A 261 11.84 11.40 3.08
N CYS A 262 11.30 10.86 1.98
CA CYS A 262 10.89 9.47 1.91
C CYS A 262 12.09 8.54 1.72
N LEU A 263 11.94 7.29 2.15
CA LEU A 263 12.91 6.22 1.97
C LEU A 263 12.25 5.07 1.22
N VAL A 264 12.77 4.76 0.03
CA VAL A 264 12.37 3.61 -0.78
C VAL A 264 13.55 2.66 -0.84
N GLU A 265 13.49 1.57 -0.07
CA GLU A 265 14.65 0.74 0.18
C GLU A 265 14.35 -0.77 0.21
N GLU A 266 15.23 -1.59 -0.37
CA GLU A 266 15.09 -3.06 -0.35
C GLU A 266 13.80 -3.57 -0.99
N ASN A 267 13.20 -2.83 -1.93
CA ASN A 267 12.01 -3.27 -2.65
C ASN A 267 12.36 -4.02 -3.93
N THR A 268 11.45 -4.91 -4.36
CA THR A 268 11.56 -5.64 -5.62
C THR A 268 10.39 -5.26 -6.53
N VAL A 269 10.70 -4.78 -7.73
CA VAL A 269 9.72 -4.42 -8.77
C VAL A 269 10.02 -5.21 -10.04
N GLU A 270 9.03 -5.93 -10.57
CA GLU A 270 9.23 -6.82 -11.71
C GLU A 270 8.06 -6.77 -12.71
N GLY A 271 8.37 -6.70 -14.00
CA GLY A 271 7.38 -6.90 -15.06
C GLY A 271 6.34 -5.79 -15.13
N VAL A 272 6.75 -4.52 -14.95
CA VAL A 272 5.83 -3.38 -15.13
C VAL A 272 5.68 -3.07 -16.62
N HIS A 273 4.50 -3.34 -17.16
CA HIS A 273 4.25 -3.27 -18.59
C HIS A 273 2.89 -2.65 -18.90
N ASN A 274 2.90 -1.55 -19.67
CA ASN A 274 1.68 -0.96 -20.21
C ASN A 274 1.53 -1.33 -21.69
N SER A 275 0.65 -2.29 -21.98
CA SER A 275 0.31 -2.68 -23.36
C SER A 275 -0.28 -1.55 -24.21
N LYS A 276 -0.77 -0.46 -23.59
CA LYS A 276 -1.26 0.76 -24.26
C LYS A 276 -0.26 1.91 -24.19
N GLY A 277 0.96 1.64 -23.73
CA GLY A 277 2.06 2.60 -23.60
C GLY A 277 2.43 3.21 -24.95
N ARG A 278 2.61 4.52 -24.96
CA ARG A 278 3.03 5.33 -26.10
C ARG A 278 4.07 6.32 -25.62
N ALA A 279 5.27 6.25 -26.20
CA ALA A 279 6.38 7.16 -25.87
C ALA A 279 5.98 8.63 -25.90
N ALA A 280 5.16 9.04 -26.88
CA ALA A 280 4.70 10.42 -27.03
C ALA A 280 3.80 10.92 -25.88
N LEU A 281 3.23 10.01 -25.09
CA LEU A 281 2.38 10.31 -23.93
C LEU A 281 3.08 10.04 -22.60
N ASP A 282 4.31 9.51 -22.64
CA ASP A 282 5.08 9.05 -21.48
C ASP A 282 4.28 8.16 -20.51
N ASN A 283 3.48 7.24 -21.06
CA ASN A 283 2.61 6.36 -20.28
C ASN A 283 3.00 4.87 -20.37
N GLU A 284 4.19 4.54 -20.92
CA GLU A 284 4.75 3.19 -20.74
C GLU A 284 4.96 2.87 -19.25
N GLY A 285 4.96 1.57 -18.92
CA GLY A 285 5.08 1.07 -17.56
C GLY A 285 6.45 1.37 -16.93
N LYS A 286 6.46 1.96 -15.74
CA LYS A 286 7.69 2.40 -15.06
C LYS A 286 7.96 1.59 -13.80
N GLY A 287 9.14 0.98 -13.66
CA GLY A 287 9.53 0.29 -12.43
C GLY A 287 9.45 1.25 -11.24
N ILE A 288 10.22 2.34 -11.32
CA ILE A 288 10.11 3.52 -10.44
C ILE A 288 9.68 4.71 -11.28
N PHE A 289 8.73 5.50 -10.77
CA PHE A 289 8.36 6.77 -11.36
C PHE A 289 8.52 7.90 -10.35
N ILE A 290 9.37 8.87 -10.65
CA ILE A 290 9.53 10.09 -9.88
C ILE A 290 8.85 11.22 -10.67
N TYR A 291 7.85 11.84 -10.08
CA TYR A 291 7.05 12.86 -10.73
C TYR A 291 6.87 14.07 -9.82
N GLY A 292 7.40 15.23 -10.21
CA GLY A 292 7.30 16.42 -9.38
C GLY A 292 8.46 16.60 -8.37
N PRO A 293 8.47 17.74 -7.66
CA PRO A 293 9.52 18.11 -6.71
C PRO A 293 9.59 17.20 -5.49
N GLY A 294 10.79 17.01 -4.94
CA GLY A 294 10.97 16.31 -3.66
C GLY A 294 12.40 15.84 -3.46
N LYS A 295 12.75 15.55 -2.21
CA LYS A 295 14.07 15.02 -1.82
C LYS A 295 13.92 13.73 -1.04
N SER A 296 13.99 12.60 -1.75
CA SER A 296 13.88 11.28 -1.16
C SER A 296 15.10 10.41 -1.50
N ARG A 297 15.26 9.32 -0.74
CA ARG A 297 16.35 8.35 -0.88
C ARG A 297 15.79 7.08 -1.50
N VAL A 298 16.38 6.63 -2.60
CA VAL A 298 16.00 5.38 -3.27
C VAL A 298 17.23 4.50 -3.37
N THR A 299 17.28 3.42 -2.60
CA THR A 299 18.50 2.61 -2.47
C THR A 299 18.23 1.12 -2.29
N ARG A 300 19.12 0.24 -2.73
CA ARG A 300 19.00 -1.20 -2.50
C ARG A 300 17.72 -1.82 -3.08
N ASN A 301 17.12 -1.22 -4.11
CA ASN A 301 15.95 -1.78 -4.79
C ASN A 301 16.38 -2.63 -6.00
N TRP A 302 15.64 -3.71 -6.27
CA TRP A 302 15.75 -4.52 -7.47
C TRP A 302 14.61 -4.17 -8.43
N ILE A 303 14.93 -3.59 -9.59
CA ILE A 303 13.97 -3.11 -10.58
C ILE A 303 14.23 -3.80 -11.91
N ALA A 304 13.34 -4.71 -12.29
CA ALA A 304 13.56 -5.57 -13.44
C ALA A 304 12.37 -5.67 -14.41
N GLU A 305 12.70 -6.02 -15.66
CA GLU A 305 11.75 -6.40 -16.71
C GLU A 305 10.62 -5.38 -16.94
N SER A 306 10.88 -4.10 -16.73
CA SER A 306 9.91 -3.02 -16.95
C SER A 306 10.07 -2.39 -18.33
N ASP A 307 9.00 -1.77 -18.87
CA ASP A 307 9.14 -0.97 -20.11
C ASP A 307 10.18 0.15 -19.91
N ILE A 308 10.17 0.76 -18.72
CA ILE A 308 11.15 1.74 -18.26
C ILE A 308 11.57 1.37 -16.84
N GLY A 309 12.85 1.22 -16.57
CA GLY A 309 13.37 0.94 -15.22
C GLY A 309 13.06 2.07 -14.25
N ILE A 310 13.49 3.29 -14.59
CA ILE A 310 13.12 4.50 -13.85
C ILE A 310 12.75 5.66 -14.79
N GLY A 311 11.59 6.25 -14.53
CA GLY A 311 11.13 7.49 -15.16
C GLY A 311 11.23 8.67 -14.20
N VAL A 312 11.69 9.82 -14.68
CA VAL A 312 11.75 11.07 -13.91
C VAL A 312 11.19 12.22 -14.75
N ALA A 313 10.21 12.93 -14.23
CA ALA A 313 9.60 14.08 -14.89
C ALA A 313 9.17 15.18 -13.89
N LEU A 314 9.14 16.43 -14.38
CA LEU A 314 8.54 17.59 -13.70
C LEU A 314 9.11 17.98 -12.32
N GLY A 315 10.37 17.70 -12.00
CA GLY A 315 11.01 18.27 -10.79
C GLY A 315 11.70 17.29 -9.83
N GLY A 316 11.92 16.04 -10.23
CA GLY A 316 12.47 14.99 -9.35
C GLY A 316 13.97 15.08 -9.04
N GLU A 317 14.65 16.17 -9.35
CA GLU A 317 16.11 16.27 -9.31
C GLU A 317 16.73 16.26 -7.90
N GLY A 318 15.92 16.45 -6.86
CA GLY A 318 16.38 16.41 -5.46
C GLY A 318 16.55 15.00 -4.89
N ASN A 319 16.15 13.96 -5.63
CA ASN A 319 16.23 12.58 -5.17
C ASN A 319 17.64 12.01 -5.39
N VAL A 320 18.07 11.17 -4.45
CA VAL A 320 19.39 10.52 -4.49
C VAL A 320 19.21 9.01 -4.64
N LEU A 321 19.93 8.42 -5.61
CA LEU A 321 19.81 7.03 -6.00
C LEU A 321 21.17 6.34 -5.98
N TRP A 322 21.31 5.26 -5.20
CA TRP A 322 22.53 4.46 -5.12
C TRP A 322 22.24 3.03 -4.63
N ASP A 323 23.13 2.09 -4.91
CA ASP A 323 23.02 0.67 -4.59
C ASP A 323 21.72 0.02 -5.11
N ASN A 324 21.06 0.56 -6.14
CA ASN A 324 19.93 -0.13 -6.79
C ASN A 324 20.44 -1.07 -7.89
N ALA A 325 19.63 -2.06 -8.28
CA ALA A 325 19.87 -2.92 -9.42
C ALA A 325 18.78 -2.73 -10.47
N PHE A 326 19.15 -2.23 -11.66
CA PHE A 326 18.28 -2.08 -12.81
C PHE A 326 18.59 -3.15 -13.86
N VAL A 327 17.72 -4.15 -13.96
CA VAL A 327 18.01 -5.42 -14.63
C VAL A 327 17.02 -5.66 -15.78
N ASP A 328 17.52 -5.80 -17.00
CA ASP A 328 16.73 -6.21 -18.18
C ASP A 328 15.46 -5.36 -18.43
N ASN A 329 15.51 -4.07 -18.07
CA ASN A 329 14.49 -3.09 -18.45
C ASN A 329 14.68 -2.70 -19.92
N GLN A 330 13.58 -2.49 -20.66
CA GLN A 330 13.67 -2.13 -22.08
C GLN A 330 14.35 -0.76 -22.29
N ILE A 331 14.03 0.20 -21.41
CA ILE A 331 14.75 1.47 -21.26
C ILE A 331 15.17 1.54 -19.79
N GLN A 332 16.47 1.73 -19.51
CA GLN A 332 16.91 1.86 -18.11
C GLN A 332 16.40 3.14 -17.47
N VAL A 333 16.58 4.28 -18.15
CA VAL A 333 16.24 5.60 -17.64
C VAL A 333 15.50 6.43 -18.68
N ARG A 334 14.39 7.03 -18.26
CA ARG A 334 13.76 8.14 -18.98
C ARG A 334 13.74 9.37 -18.09
N TYR A 335 14.52 10.37 -18.45
CA TYR A 335 14.57 11.64 -17.73
C TYR A 335 14.11 12.79 -18.61
N VAL A 336 13.04 13.46 -18.18
CA VAL A 336 12.49 14.67 -18.82
C VAL A 336 12.83 15.88 -17.95
N GLY A 337 14.04 16.38 -18.12
CA GLY A 337 14.52 17.61 -17.48
C GLY A 337 15.82 18.13 -18.12
N GLU A 338 16.26 19.30 -17.66
CA GLU A 338 17.44 20.01 -18.22
C GLU A 338 18.64 19.99 -17.28
N THR A 339 18.44 19.63 -16.01
CA THR A 339 19.47 19.65 -14.97
C THR A 339 20.28 18.35 -15.01
N PRO A 340 21.61 18.41 -14.93
CA PRO A 340 22.42 17.20 -14.81
C PRO A 340 22.17 16.52 -13.46
N LEU A 341 22.00 15.21 -13.47
CA LEU A 341 21.78 14.38 -12.29
C LEU A 341 22.97 13.47 -12.02
N GLU A 342 23.38 13.40 -10.76
CA GLU A 342 24.37 12.42 -10.27
C GLU A 342 23.64 11.37 -9.44
N TRP A 343 23.66 10.12 -9.91
CA TRP A 343 23.07 8.96 -9.25
C TRP A 343 24.18 8.03 -8.71
N SER A 344 25.08 8.63 -7.94
CA SER A 344 25.94 7.94 -7.01
C SER A 344 26.01 8.73 -5.70
N PHE A 345 26.29 8.04 -4.60
CA PHE A 345 26.37 8.63 -3.27
C PHE A 345 27.55 8.01 -2.52
N GLU A 346 28.39 8.86 -1.92
CA GLU A 346 29.56 8.44 -1.12
C GLU A 346 30.48 7.41 -1.83
N GLY A 347 30.70 7.61 -3.14
CA GLY A 347 31.57 6.74 -3.94
C GLY A 347 30.93 5.43 -4.40
N ARG A 348 29.61 5.29 -4.28
CA ARG A 348 28.87 4.10 -4.75
C ARG A 348 27.67 4.50 -5.60
N GLY A 349 27.54 3.86 -6.76
CA GLY A 349 26.46 4.07 -7.72
C GLY A 349 25.45 2.93 -7.71
N ASN A 350 24.84 2.68 -8.87
CA ASN A 350 23.85 1.64 -9.09
C ASN A 350 24.40 0.57 -10.04
N TYR A 351 23.80 -0.61 -10.00
CA TYR A 351 24.01 -1.64 -11.01
C TYR A 351 23.05 -1.44 -12.18
N TRP A 352 23.59 -1.48 -13.40
CA TRP A 352 22.84 -1.36 -14.64
C TRP A 352 23.20 -2.55 -15.53
N SER A 353 22.22 -3.38 -15.89
CA SER A 353 22.41 -4.54 -16.79
C SER A 353 22.99 -4.17 -18.16
N THR A 354 22.83 -2.93 -18.61
CA THR A 354 23.38 -2.39 -19.87
C THR A 354 24.76 -1.74 -19.70
N ASN A 355 25.29 -1.64 -18.49
CA ASN A 355 26.65 -1.15 -18.27
C ASN A 355 27.67 -2.23 -18.68
N LEU A 356 28.45 -1.94 -19.71
CA LEU A 356 29.53 -2.80 -20.22
C LEU A 356 30.92 -2.34 -19.72
N GLY A 357 30.95 -1.56 -18.63
CA GLY A 357 32.15 -1.07 -17.99
C GLY A 357 33.05 -2.19 -17.44
N TRP A 358 34.33 -1.88 -17.29
CA TRP A 358 35.35 -2.79 -16.77
C TRP A 358 35.74 -2.33 -15.37
N ASP A 359 36.09 -3.28 -14.52
CA ASP A 359 36.60 -3.07 -13.17
C ASP A 359 38.00 -3.70 -13.13
N VAL A 360 39.02 -2.88 -13.43
CA VAL A 360 40.42 -3.33 -13.57
C VAL A 360 41.11 -3.46 -12.22
N ASP A 361 40.75 -2.63 -11.23
CA ASP A 361 41.34 -2.69 -9.88
C ASP A 361 40.59 -3.63 -8.92
N HIS A 362 39.49 -4.23 -9.38
CA HIS A 362 38.69 -5.26 -8.72
C HIS A 362 37.99 -4.76 -7.44
N ASP A 363 37.61 -3.49 -7.39
CA ASP A 363 36.92 -2.88 -6.24
C ASP A 363 35.39 -3.05 -6.28
N GLY A 364 34.84 -3.60 -7.38
CA GLY A 364 33.42 -3.81 -7.59
C GLY A 364 32.68 -2.64 -8.22
N ILE A 365 33.39 -1.58 -8.61
CA ILE A 365 32.91 -0.39 -9.30
C ILE A 365 33.55 -0.36 -10.70
N SER A 366 32.79 0.06 -11.71
CA SER A 366 33.35 0.21 -13.06
C SER A 366 34.22 1.48 -13.14
N ASP A 367 35.41 1.34 -13.70
CA ASP A 367 36.41 2.40 -13.89
C ASP A 367 35.92 3.57 -14.76
N ARG A 368 34.77 3.41 -15.42
CA ARG A 368 34.10 4.43 -16.21
C ARG A 368 32.74 4.75 -15.62
N ALA A 369 32.45 6.05 -15.55
CA ALA A 369 31.11 6.55 -15.31
C ALA A 369 30.14 6.02 -16.38
N TYR A 370 28.92 5.76 -15.97
CA TYR A 370 27.85 5.27 -16.81
C TYR A 370 26.79 6.35 -17.01
N GLN A 371 26.34 6.54 -18.24
CA GLN A 371 25.32 7.50 -18.61
C GLN A 371 24.13 6.73 -19.20
N PRO A 372 23.09 6.44 -18.39
CA PRO A 372 21.98 5.60 -18.83
C PRO A 372 21.05 6.26 -19.86
N ASN A 373 21.17 7.57 -20.06
CA ASN A 373 20.46 8.30 -21.10
C ASN A 373 21.36 9.35 -21.76
N ASP A 374 21.28 9.45 -23.08
CA ASP A 374 22.12 10.34 -23.88
C ASP A 374 21.28 11.29 -24.78
N SER A 375 21.95 12.16 -25.53
CA SER A 375 21.24 13.07 -26.46
C SER A 375 20.57 12.33 -27.62
N LEU A 376 21.02 11.12 -27.99
CA LEU A 376 20.39 10.30 -29.03
C LEU A 376 19.08 9.69 -28.52
N ASP A 377 19.00 9.31 -27.25
CA ASP A 377 17.76 8.85 -26.62
C ASP A 377 16.68 9.93 -26.72
N ARG A 378 17.06 11.20 -26.50
CA ARG A 378 16.15 12.33 -26.69
C ARG A 378 15.66 12.44 -28.14
N ILE A 379 16.52 12.19 -29.13
CA ILE A 379 16.12 12.17 -30.55
C ILE A 379 15.10 11.06 -30.80
N PHE A 380 15.32 9.86 -30.29
CA PHE A 380 14.37 8.75 -30.42
C PHE A 380 13.06 8.98 -29.67
N TRP A 381 13.06 9.83 -28.65
CA TRP A 381 11.84 10.27 -27.99
C TRP A 381 11.07 11.30 -28.81
N ILE A 382 11.78 12.26 -29.43
CA ILE A 382 11.18 13.29 -30.31
C ILE A 382 10.68 12.66 -31.61
N TYR A 383 11.39 11.65 -32.13
CA TYR A 383 11.07 10.92 -33.37
C TYR A 383 10.90 9.41 -33.08
N PRO A 384 9.76 8.98 -32.50
CA PRO A 384 9.53 7.59 -32.15
C PRO A 384 9.62 6.63 -33.34
N GLU A 385 9.34 7.08 -34.55
CA GLU A 385 9.50 6.33 -35.80
C GLU A 385 10.94 5.88 -36.08
N ALA A 386 11.94 6.52 -35.47
CA ALA A 386 13.35 6.14 -35.59
C ALA A 386 13.78 5.10 -34.53
N ARG A 387 12.90 4.69 -33.61
CA ARG A 387 13.24 3.82 -32.47
C ARG A 387 13.76 2.43 -32.90
N PHE A 388 13.39 1.94 -34.09
CA PHE A 388 13.93 0.68 -34.63
C PHE A 388 15.46 0.73 -34.89
N LEU A 389 16.05 1.93 -34.90
CA LEU A 389 17.49 2.13 -35.05
C LEU A 389 18.25 2.04 -33.72
N MET A 390 17.59 1.97 -32.56
CA MET A 390 18.26 2.00 -31.25
C MET A 390 19.36 0.92 -31.13
N ASP A 391 19.07 -0.30 -31.59
CA ASP A 391 20.02 -1.43 -31.56
C ASP A 391 20.84 -1.55 -32.86
N SER A 392 20.79 -0.54 -33.74
CA SER A 392 21.51 -0.58 -35.01
C SER A 392 23.01 -0.30 -34.84
N PRO A 393 23.87 -0.86 -35.73
CA PRO A 393 25.30 -0.55 -35.72
C PRO A 393 25.63 0.94 -35.86
N VAL A 394 24.75 1.72 -36.52
CA VAL A 394 24.92 3.17 -36.69
C VAL A 394 24.79 3.88 -35.35
N THR A 395 23.79 3.53 -34.55
CA THR A 395 23.60 4.10 -33.21
C THR A 395 24.76 3.75 -32.29
N ALA A 396 25.25 2.50 -32.34
CA ALA A 396 26.44 2.09 -31.59
C ALA A 396 27.68 2.93 -31.96
N LEU A 397 27.91 3.19 -33.25
CA LEU A 397 29.01 4.05 -33.71
C LEU A 397 28.84 5.51 -33.27
N LEU A 398 27.63 6.06 -33.38
CA LEU A 398 27.34 7.43 -32.95
C LEU A 398 27.54 7.61 -31.44
N ARG A 399 27.10 6.64 -30.63
CA ARG A 399 27.35 6.61 -29.17
C ARG A 399 28.83 6.55 -28.86
N TRP A 400 29.58 5.68 -29.54
CA TRP A 400 31.03 5.60 -29.39
C TRP A 400 31.70 6.95 -29.71
N LEU A 401 31.38 7.56 -30.86
CA LEU A 401 31.90 8.89 -31.22
C LEU A 401 31.54 9.95 -30.17
N ALA A 402 30.27 10.02 -29.75
CA ALA A 402 29.80 10.97 -28.74
C ALA A 402 30.57 10.82 -27.42
N SER A 403 30.87 9.58 -27.01
CA SER A 403 31.70 9.29 -25.83
C SER A 403 33.15 9.78 -25.98
N GLN A 404 33.76 9.65 -27.17
CA GLN A 404 35.15 10.08 -27.39
C GLN A 404 35.31 11.60 -27.32
N PHE A 405 34.26 12.33 -27.71
CA PHE A 405 34.22 13.79 -27.70
C PHE A 405 33.48 14.38 -26.50
N GLU A 406 33.05 13.54 -25.55
CA GLU A 406 32.31 13.94 -24.35
C GLU A 406 31.10 14.87 -24.62
N ILE A 407 30.39 14.66 -25.74
CA ILE A 407 29.33 15.57 -26.24
C ILE A 407 28.15 15.73 -25.25
N ASP A 408 27.93 14.68 -24.45
CA ASP A 408 26.83 14.58 -23.48
C ASP A 408 27.27 14.72 -22.03
N ARG A 409 28.53 15.08 -21.80
CA ARG A 409 29.06 15.33 -20.46
C ARG A 409 28.30 16.49 -19.81
N GLY A 410 27.70 16.23 -18.65
CA GLY A 410 26.88 17.22 -17.94
C GLY A 410 25.51 17.44 -18.58
N LYS A 411 24.92 16.41 -19.20
CA LYS A 411 23.50 16.38 -19.60
C LYS A 411 22.87 15.08 -19.11
N GLY A 412 21.59 15.13 -18.74
CA GLY A 412 20.87 13.94 -18.33
C GLY A 412 21.38 13.36 -17.02
N VAL A 413 21.38 12.03 -16.91
CA VAL A 413 21.79 11.30 -15.72
C VAL A 413 23.19 10.76 -15.90
N THR A 414 24.03 10.91 -14.89
CA THR A 414 25.34 10.27 -14.77
C THR A 414 25.38 9.45 -13.48
N ASP A 415 25.91 8.24 -13.57
CA ASP A 415 26.34 7.44 -12.44
C ASP A 415 27.87 7.38 -12.47
N SER A 416 28.51 8.12 -11.56
CA SER A 416 29.97 8.21 -11.53
C SER A 416 30.65 6.97 -10.95
N HIS A 417 29.91 6.10 -10.25
CA HIS A 417 30.46 4.93 -9.56
C HIS A 417 29.60 3.67 -9.82
N PRO A 418 29.34 3.31 -11.09
CA PRO A 418 28.40 2.26 -11.42
C PRO A 418 28.94 0.90 -10.98
N LEU A 419 28.08 0.09 -10.35
CA LEU A 419 28.47 -1.21 -9.82
C LEU A 419 28.57 -2.25 -10.95
N VAL A 420 29.58 -3.13 -10.89
CA VAL A 420 29.72 -4.23 -11.88
C VAL A 420 28.87 -5.45 -11.57
N ARG A 421 28.32 -5.54 -10.35
CA ARG A 421 27.40 -6.61 -9.93
C ARG A 421 26.22 -6.02 -9.15
N PRO A 422 25.03 -6.65 -9.20
CA PRO A 422 23.92 -6.24 -8.38
C PRO A 422 24.29 -6.28 -6.88
N PRO A 423 24.08 -5.18 -6.11
CA PRO A 423 24.33 -5.15 -4.67
C PRO A 423 23.24 -5.87 -3.87
N VAL A 424 22.08 -6.07 -4.48
CA VAL A 424 20.90 -6.78 -3.95
C VAL A 424 20.39 -7.77 -5.00
N GLY A 425 19.63 -8.77 -4.57
CA GLY A 425 18.90 -9.69 -5.45
C GLY A 425 17.38 -9.50 -5.35
N PRO A 426 16.58 -10.19 -6.19
CA PRO A 426 15.14 -10.18 -6.04
C PRO A 426 14.76 -10.84 -4.71
N ASP A 427 14.03 -10.13 -3.86
CA ASP A 427 13.51 -10.67 -2.60
C ASP A 427 12.02 -10.95 -2.75
N VAL A 428 11.71 -12.20 -3.13
CA VAL A 428 10.34 -12.69 -3.25
C VAL A 428 9.99 -13.47 -1.99
N HIS A 429 9.67 -12.77 -0.90
CA HIS A 429 9.07 -13.42 0.25
C HIS A 429 7.68 -13.95 -0.13
N GLU A 430 7.49 -15.28 -0.15
CA GLU A 430 6.16 -15.88 -0.28
C GLU A 430 5.32 -15.51 0.95
N ILE A 431 4.31 -14.65 0.76
CA ILE A 431 3.21 -14.55 1.72
C ILE A 431 2.44 -15.86 1.61
N LYS A 432 2.52 -16.71 2.63
CA LYS A 432 1.65 -17.88 2.77
C LYS A 432 0.20 -17.39 2.79
N THR A 433 -0.46 -17.44 1.64
CA THR A 433 -1.91 -17.31 1.59
C THR A 433 -2.46 -18.65 2.05
N ASP A 434 -2.94 -18.73 3.29
CA ASP A 434 -3.68 -19.90 3.78
C ASP A 434 -5.05 -19.98 3.09
N ASN A 435 -5.05 -20.27 1.78
CA ASN A 435 -6.25 -20.46 0.96
C ASN A 435 -6.22 -21.82 0.24
N ALA A 436 -5.84 -22.88 0.97
CA ALA A 436 -5.81 -24.24 0.43
C ALA A 436 -6.57 -25.25 1.30
N LYS A 437 -7.83 -24.95 1.69
CA LYS A 437 -8.81 -25.98 2.10
C LYS A 437 -10.23 -25.59 1.71
N ASN A 438 -10.53 -25.65 0.41
CA ASN A 438 -11.86 -25.95 -0.10
C ASN A 438 -11.73 -26.44 -1.55
N LYS A 439 -11.26 -27.69 -1.70
CA LYS A 439 -11.58 -28.48 -2.87
C LYS A 439 -12.81 -29.30 -2.50
N GLU A 440 -13.99 -28.82 -2.89
CA GLU A 440 -15.14 -29.72 -3.01
C GLU A 440 -14.86 -30.70 -4.17
N PRO A 441 -15.29 -31.96 -4.04
CA PRO A 441 -15.12 -32.95 -5.10
C PRO A 441 -16.11 -32.64 -6.24
N ALA A 442 -15.58 -32.55 -7.46
CA ALA A 442 -16.40 -32.49 -8.66
C ALA A 442 -17.34 -33.70 -8.71
N LYS A 443 -18.63 -33.45 -8.97
CA LYS A 443 -19.59 -34.45 -9.43
C LYS A 443 -19.43 -34.71 -10.91
#